data_AF-A0A934FA93-F1
#
_entry.id   AF-A0A934FA93-F1
#
_cell.length_a   1.000
_cell.length_b   1.000
_cell.length_c   1.000
_cell.angle_alpha   90.00
_cell.angle_beta   90.00
_cell.angle_gamma   90.00
#
_symmetry.space_group_name_H-M   'P 1'
#
loop_
_entity.id
_entity.type
_entity.pdbx_description
1 polymer ?
#
loop_
_entity_poly.entity_id
_entity_poly.type
_entity_poly.pdbx_seq_one_letter_code
_entity_poly.pdbx_strand_id
1 'polypeptide(L)'
;EPNAPSIIARIRTLKTLHDSRIKTYAFIGPVLPMNPEALSEKINPHVDSIIIDRMNYTSKTLKIYQRMNLNEWLDKDFIDDIIQRLKNGFAGKPVTIC
;
A
#
# COMPACT_ATOMS: atom_id res chain seq x y z
N GLU A 1 -4.03 -12.44 -6.61
CA GLU A 1 -5.00 -12.82 -7.65
C GLU A 1 -4.26 -13.47 -8.82
N PRO A 2 -4.71 -14.64 -9.33
CA PRO A 2 -3.97 -15.38 -10.36
C PRO A 2 -3.80 -14.61 -11.68
N ASN A 3 -4.78 -13.78 -12.04
CA ASN A 3 -4.81 -13.01 -13.30
C ASN A 3 -4.52 -11.52 -13.10
N ALA A 4 -4.11 -11.10 -11.90
CA ALA A 4 -3.77 -9.72 -11.66
C ALA A 4 -2.54 -9.32 -12.47
N PRO A 5 -2.52 -8.10 -13.05
CA PRO A 5 -1.29 -7.56 -13.61
C PRO A 5 -0.23 -7.45 -12.52
N SER A 6 1.02 -7.73 -12.87
CA SER A 6 2.16 -7.61 -11.97
C SER A 6 2.29 -6.18 -11.43
N ILE A 7 2.94 -6.03 -10.27
CA ILE A 7 3.22 -4.72 -9.68
C ILE A 7 3.94 -3.81 -10.69
N ILE A 8 4.89 -4.36 -11.46
CA ILE A 8 5.64 -3.61 -12.48
C ILE A 8 4.70 -3.11 -13.58
N ALA A 9 3.78 -3.94 -14.07
CA ALA A 9 2.82 -3.52 -15.09
C ALA A 9 1.92 -2.39 -14.57
N ARG A 10 1.45 -2.48 -13.32
CA ARG A 10 0.63 -1.43 -12.68
C ARG A 10 1.39 -0.11 -12.56
N ILE A 11 2.66 -0.14 -12.14
CA ILE A 11 3.50 1.07 -12.04
C ILE A 11 3.75 1.69 -13.43
N ARG A 12 3.97 0.88 -14.47
CA ARG A 12 4.11 1.40 -15.84
C ARG A 12 2.85 2.11 -16.30
N THR A 13 1.68 1.50 -16.09
CA THR A 13 0.40 2.15 -16.41
C THR A 13 0.24 3.46 -15.66
N LEU A 14 0.55 3.47 -14.37
CA LEU A 14 0.49 4.66 -13.52
C LEU A 14 1.38 5.79 -14.06
N LYS A 15 2.63 5.46 -14.44
CA LYS A 15 3.55 6.38 -15.11
C LYS A 15 2.97 6.94 -16.41
N THR A 16 2.44 6.08 -17.29
CA THR A 16 1.86 6.51 -18.57
C THR A 16 0.70 7.50 -18.38
N LEU A 17 -0.16 7.27 -17.38
CA LEU A 17 -1.26 8.17 -17.06
C LEU A 17 -0.75 9.51 -16.52
N HIS A 18 0.20 9.47 -15.58
CA HIS A 18 0.80 10.67 -14.99
C HIS A 18 1.54 11.52 -16.02
N ASP A 19 2.35 10.91 -16.89
CA ASP A 19 3.06 11.58 -17.99
C ASP A 19 2.09 12.26 -18.97
N SER A 20 0.89 11.69 -19.11
CA SER A 20 -0.21 12.23 -19.93
C SER A 20 -1.01 13.34 -19.22
N ARG A 21 -0.54 13.80 -18.05
CA ARG A 21 -1.18 14.81 -17.19
C ARG A 21 -2.58 14.41 -16.67
N ILE A 22 -2.86 13.10 -16.65
CA ILE A 22 -4.06 12.58 -16.00
C ILE A 22 -3.78 12.54 -14.50
N LYS A 23 -4.71 13.05 -13.68
CA LYS A 23 -4.56 13.01 -12.23
C LYS A 23 -4.59 11.57 -11.74
N THR A 24 -3.54 11.17 -11.04
CA THR A 24 -3.26 9.79 -10.62
C THR A 24 -3.28 9.66 -9.11
N TYR A 25 -3.68 8.49 -8.62
CA TYR A 25 -3.53 8.15 -7.21
C TYR A 25 -3.16 6.68 -7.03
N ALA A 26 -2.53 6.36 -5.91
CA ALA A 26 -2.29 4.98 -5.48
C ALA A 26 -3.15 4.64 -4.26
N PHE A 27 -3.80 3.48 -4.32
CA PHE A 27 -4.48 2.87 -3.18
C PHE A 27 -3.62 1.73 -2.63
N ILE A 28 -3.22 1.84 -1.37
CA ILE A 28 -2.41 0.86 -0.66
C ILE A 28 -3.30 0.27 0.44
N GLY A 29 -4.02 -0.79 0.11
CA GLY A 29 -5.01 -1.36 0.99
C GLY A 29 -5.34 -2.82 0.64
N PRO A 30 -5.51 -3.69 1.63
CA PRO A 30 -5.12 -3.47 3.02
C PRO A 30 -3.59 -3.39 3.15
N VAL A 31 -3.09 -2.56 4.07
CA VAL A 31 -1.67 -2.59 4.44
C VAL A 31 -1.33 -3.97 5.03
N LEU A 32 -0.28 -4.57 4.47
CA LEU A 32 0.29 -5.84 4.88
C LEU A 32 1.79 -5.63 5.16
N PRO A 33 2.45 -6.56 5.87
CA PRO A 33 3.90 -6.55 6.01
C PRO A 33 4.60 -6.40 4.66
N MET A 34 5.41 -5.36 4.51
CA MET A 34 6.17 -5.07 3.30
C MET A 34 7.35 -4.13 3.60
N ASN A 35 8.11 -3.75 2.57
CA ASN A 35 9.11 -2.69 2.64
C ASN A 35 8.48 -1.36 2.16
N PRO A 36 8.13 -0.42 3.07
CA PRO A 36 7.49 0.85 2.74
C PRO A 36 8.35 1.74 1.84
N GLU A 37 9.64 1.84 2.12
CA GLU A 37 10.57 2.72 1.41
C GLU A 37 10.69 2.28 -0.04
N ALA A 38 10.94 0.98 -0.27
CA ALA A 38 11.06 0.42 -1.62
C ALA A 38 9.76 0.53 -2.44
N LEU A 39 8.59 0.50 -1.80
CA LEU A 39 7.32 0.73 -2.49
C LEU A 39 7.14 2.21 -2.83
N SER A 40 7.36 3.09 -1.84
CA SER A 40 7.21 4.53 -2.01
C SER A 40 8.14 5.08 -3.08
N GLU A 41 9.41 4.67 -3.12
CA GLU A 41 10.40 5.10 -4.12
C GLU A 41 9.93 4.81 -5.56
N LYS A 42 9.29 3.66 -5.78
CA LYS A 42 8.82 3.26 -7.12
C LYS A 42 7.54 3.96 -7.56
N ILE A 43 6.69 4.34 -6.60
CA ILE A 43 5.36 4.91 -6.89
C ILE A 43 5.39 6.43 -6.86
N ASN A 44 6.18 7.01 -5.96
CA ASN A 44 6.18 8.45 -5.67
C ASN A 44 6.39 9.29 -6.93
N PRO A 45 7.28 8.98 -7.90
CA PRO A 45 7.43 9.81 -9.10
C PRO A 45 6.21 9.83 -10.05
N HIS A 46 5.18 9.00 -9.81
CA HIS A 46 4.11 8.72 -10.77
C HIS A 46 2.70 8.90 -10.19
N VAL A 47 2.55 9.53 -9.02
CA VAL A 47 1.25 9.72 -8.35
C VAL A 47 1.01 11.15 -7.92
N ASP A 48 -0.23 11.61 -7.88
CA ASP A 48 -0.58 12.92 -7.33
C ASP A 48 -1.09 12.83 -5.89
N SER A 49 -1.65 11.69 -5.48
CA SER A 49 -2.13 11.46 -4.11
C SER A 49 -2.13 9.99 -3.72
N ILE A 50 -2.16 9.71 -2.43
CA ILE A 50 -2.12 8.36 -1.88
C ILE A 50 -3.28 8.14 -0.91
N ILE A 51 -3.89 6.95 -0.98
CA ILE A 51 -4.85 6.45 0.00
C ILE A 51 -4.26 5.18 0.61
N ILE A 52 -4.20 5.12 1.93
CA ILE A 52 -3.68 3.98 2.70
C ILE A 52 -4.82 3.43 3.54
N ASP A 53 -5.10 2.13 3.46
CA ASP A 53 -6.21 1.49 4.17
C ASP A 53 -5.72 0.31 5.01
N ARG A 54 -6.31 0.12 6.19
CA ARG A 54 -5.99 -0.98 7.10
C ARG A 54 -6.75 -2.25 6.70
N MET A 55 -6.39 -3.38 7.31
CA MET A 55 -7.21 -4.59 7.25
C MET A 55 -8.56 -4.34 7.95
N ASN A 56 -9.63 -4.15 7.19
CA ASN A 56 -10.99 -3.93 7.74
C ASN A 56 -11.83 -5.21 7.88
N TYR A 57 -11.27 -6.38 7.54
CA TYR A 57 -11.96 -7.69 7.62
C TYR A 57 -11.21 -8.72 8.49
N THR A 58 -10.54 -8.29 9.54
CA THR A 58 -9.74 -9.13 10.44
C THR A 58 -10.47 -10.37 10.96
N SER A 59 -11.78 -10.27 11.24
CA SER A 59 -12.58 -11.41 11.70
C SER A 59 -12.63 -12.57 10.69
N LYS A 60 -12.52 -12.27 9.38
CA LYS A 60 -12.50 -13.28 8.31
C LYS A 60 -11.12 -13.90 8.11
N THR A 61 -10.05 -13.18 8.46
CA THR A 61 -8.65 -13.61 8.25
C THR A 61 -8.00 -14.19 9.50
N LEU A 62 -8.51 -13.91 10.69
CA LEU A 62 -7.92 -14.30 11.98
C LEU A 62 -7.53 -15.78 12.04
N LYS A 63 -8.42 -16.70 11.63
CA LYS A 63 -8.14 -18.15 11.64
C LYS A 63 -6.98 -18.55 10.72
N ILE A 64 -6.78 -17.83 9.62
CA ILE A 64 -5.68 -18.08 8.68
C ILE A 64 -4.37 -17.63 9.31
N TYR A 65 -4.35 -16.41 9.86
CA TYR A 65 -3.17 -15.85 10.52
C TYR A 65 -2.73 -16.71 11.71
N GLN A 66 -3.68 -17.16 12.53
CA GLN A 66 -3.40 -18.07 13.65
C GLN A 66 -2.82 -19.41 13.18
N ARG A 67 -3.43 -20.04 12.17
CA ARG A 67 -2.96 -21.34 11.64
C ARG A 67 -1.55 -21.25 11.06
N MET A 68 -1.20 -20.09 10.51
CA MET A 68 0.09 -19.84 9.88
C MET A 68 1.12 -19.20 10.82
N ASN A 69 0.79 -19.00 12.10
CA ASN A 69 1.62 -18.29 13.09
C ASN A 69 2.00 -16.84 12.69
N LEU A 70 1.08 -16.13 12.03
CA LEU A 70 1.27 -14.76 11.52
C LEU A 70 0.60 -13.68 12.40
N ASN A 71 0.27 -13.98 13.65
CA ASN A 71 -0.52 -13.08 14.49
C ASN A 71 0.10 -11.69 14.69
N GLU A 72 1.43 -11.59 14.66
CA GLU A 72 2.17 -10.32 14.69
C GLU A 72 1.76 -9.36 13.56
N TRP A 73 1.29 -9.87 12.43
CA TRP A 73 0.87 -9.04 11.29
C TRP A 73 -0.55 -8.49 11.45
N LEU A 74 -1.26 -8.91 12.49
CA LEU A 74 -2.50 -8.28 12.95
C LEU A 74 -2.26 -7.31 14.11
N ASP A 75 -1.01 -7.21 14.60
CA ASP A 75 -0.65 -6.27 15.63
C ASP A 75 -0.80 -4.83 15.12
N LYS A 76 -1.46 -4.01 15.92
CA LYS A 76 -1.78 -2.64 15.52
C LYS A 76 -0.53 -1.78 15.45
N ASP A 77 0.39 -1.93 16.40
CA ASP A 77 1.60 -1.12 16.47
C ASP A 77 2.54 -1.46 15.30
N PHE A 78 2.61 -2.75 14.93
CA PHE A 78 3.33 -3.18 13.73
C PHE A 78 2.79 -2.54 12.45
N ILE A 79 1.46 -2.53 12.26
CA ILE A 79 0.84 -1.91 11.08
C ILE A 79 0.98 -0.39 11.10
N ASP A 80 0.85 0.24 12.27
CA ASP A 80 1.00 1.68 12.41
C ASP A 80 2.45 2.14 12.11
N ASP A 81 3.49 1.34 12.42
CA ASP A 81 4.88 1.58 11.97
C ASP A 81 4.99 1.61 10.45
N ILE A 82 4.43 0.61 9.77
CA ILE A 82 4.42 0.53 8.31
C ILE A 82 3.72 1.74 7.70
N ILE A 83 2.57 2.14 8.26
CA ILE A 83 1.82 3.31 7.80
C ILE A 83 2.65 4.59 7.97
N GLN A 84 3.34 4.77 9.10
CA GLN A 84 4.20 5.94 9.30
C GLN A 84 5.35 5.98 8.31
N ARG A 85 6.00 4.86 8.05
CA ARG A 85 7.09 4.77 7.07
C ARG A 85 6.61 5.04 5.65
N LEU A 86 5.42 4.57 5.27
CA LEU A 86 4.78 4.93 3.99
C LEU A 86 4.52 6.44 3.90
N LYS A 87 3.96 7.06 4.94
CA LYS A 87 3.72 8.51 4.96
C LYS A 87 5.01 9.30 4.75
N ASN A 88 6.09 8.88 5.41
CA ASN A 88 7.40 9.50 5.25
C ASN A 88 7.92 9.35 3.82
N GLY A 89 7.76 8.17 3.21
CA GLY A 89 8.13 7.91 1.82
C GLY A 89 7.35 8.74 0.78
N PHE A 90 6.13 9.17 1.13
CA PHE A 90 5.28 10.04 0.30
C PHE A 90 5.27 11.51 0.76
N ALA A 91 6.29 11.95 1.50
CA ALA A 91 6.41 13.33 1.94
C ALA A 91 6.27 14.31 0.77
N GLY A 92 5.45 15.36 0.97
CA GLY A 92 5.13 16.34 -0.07
C GLY A 92 3.91 15.99 -0.93
N LYS A 93 3.24 14.86 -0.69
CA LYS A 93 1.99 14.49 -1.37
C LYS A 93 0.81 14.38 -0.40
N PRO A 94 -0.43 14.64 -0.84
CA PRO A 94 -1.61 14.33 -0.06
C PRO A 94 -1.69 12.83 0.23
N VAL A 95 -1.75 12.48 1.52
CA VAL A 95 -1.93 11.10 2.00
C VAL A 95 -3.19 11.04 2.86
N THR A 96 -4.15 10.23 2.47
CA THR A 96 -5.35 9.91 3.25
C THR A 96 -5.20 8.52 3.88
N ILE A 97 -5.54 8.40 5.16
CA ILE A 97 -5.53 7.11 5.87
C ILE A 97 -6.97 6.76 6.22
N CYS A 98 -7.41 5.58 5.78
CA CYS A 98 -8.73 5.02 6.03
C CYS A 98 -8.70 3.98 7.17
#